data_AF-A0A1H4VAN2-F1
#
_entry.id   AF-A0A1H4VAN2-F1
#
_cell.length_a   1.000
_cell.length_b   1.000
_cell.length_c   1.000
_cell.angle_alpha   90.00
_cell.angle_beta   90.00
_cell.angle_gamma   90.00
#
_symmetry.space_group_name_H-M   'P 1'
#
loop_
_entity.id
_entity.type
_entity.pdbx_description
1 polymer ?
#
loop_
_entity_poly.entity_id
_entity_poly.type
_entity_poly.pdbx_seq_one_letter_code
_entity_poly.pdbx_strand_id
1 'polypeptide(L)'
;MKKKFVIISVLLLIGISCKTNEKKDNSENRIKIEWVENLNGDFSFSEKWSYGDGIYRNQNGELRLDSGMVPEEIAETITRKYNEKNRIYKDSLTEYYKIVDTTHIFHSIKSVANVYENTVYDHFEFKKMKNGEIKGETINNVSGYSHLHIKLKNDYCYAWNDYKSIFDKGNHIFNLKSGKILIDKSLFKNGIVKAEFDFNFKNTLEKKKKLSWKGKIYSQIETE
;
A
#
# COMPACT_ATOMS: atom_id res chain seq x y z
N MET A 1 -62.33 6.78 -58.98
CA MET A 1 -62.26 7.00 -57.52
C MET A 1 -60.87 6.62 -57.02
N LYS A 2 -60.38 7.36 -56.02
CA LYS A 2 -58.96 7.62 -55.71
C LYS A 2 -58.22 6.40 -55.14
N LYS A 3 -57.02 6.14 -55.69
CA LYS A 3 -55.99 5.25 -55.13
C LYS A 3 -55.54 5.76 -53.75
N LYS A 4 -55.33 4.88 -52.79
CA LYS A 4 -54.53 5.16 -51.59
C LYS A 4 -53.49 4.04 -51.42
N PHE A 5 -52.29 4.35 -51.87
CA PHE A 5 -51.06 3.68 -51.47
C PHE A 5 -50.76 4.07 -50.02
N VAL A 6 -50.54 3.08 -49.15
CA VAL A 6 -50.01 3.31 -47.80
C VAL A 6 -48.53 2.97 -47.86
N ILE A 7 -47.69 4.00 -47.88
CA ILE A 7 -46.23 3.88 -47.75
C ILE A 7 -45.92 3.96 -46.25
N ILE A 8 -45.52 2.84 -45.66
CA ILE A 8 -44.99 2.79 -44.29
C ILE A 8 -43.51 3.18 -44.37
N SER A 9 -43.22 4.40 -43.94
CA SER A 9 -41.85 4.90 -43.81
C SER A 9 -41.24 4.35 -42.52
N VAL A 10 -40.32 3.39 -42.64
CA VAL A 10 -39.51 2.89 -41.52
C VAL A 10 -38.35 3.86 -41.31
N LEU A 11 -38.48 4.71 -40.29
CA LEU A 11 -37.41 5.59 -39.80
C LEU A 11 -36.31 4.75 -39.15
N LEU A 12 -35.22 4.56 -39.89
CA LEU A 12 -33.93 4.09 -39.39
C LEU A 12 -33.37 5.10 -38.39
N LEU A 13 -33.53 4.82 -37.10
CA LEU A 13 -32.73 5.45 -36.05
C LEU A 13 -31.32 4.86 -36.09
N ILE A 14 -30.47 5.44 -36.94
CA ILE A 14 -29.03 5.27 -36.86
C ILE A 14 -28.60 5.92 -35.55
N GLY A 15 -28.41 5.10 -34.52
CA GLY A 15 -27.79 5.49 -33.27
C GLY A 15 -26.37 5.95 -33.55
N ILE A 16 -26.20 7.25 -33.77
CA ILE A 16 -24.91 7.93 -33.72
C ILE A 16 -24.45 7.81 -32.26
N SER A 17 -23.73 6.72 -31.97
CA SER A 17 -22.96 6.58 -30.74
C SER A 17 -21.89 7.66 -30.78
N CYS A 18 -22.22 8.84 -30.23
CA CYS A 18 -21.26 9.86 -29.86
C CYS A 18 -20.24 9.19 -28.93
N LYS A 19 -19.13 8.73 -29.49
CA LYS A 19 -17.89 8.57 -28.74
C LYS A 19 -17.51 9.98 -28.32
N THR A 20 -17.95 10.37 -27.13
CA THR A 20 -17.38 11.50 -26.42
C THR A 20 -15.91 11.19 -26.28
N ASN A 21 -15.08 11.85 -27.10
CA ASN A 21 -13.66 11.95 -26.85
C ASN A 21 -13.53 12.63 -25.48
N GLU A 22 -13.37 11.83 -24.44
CA GLU A 22 -13.00 12.33 -23.12
C GLU A 22 -11.81 13.26 -23.32
N LYS A 23 -12.02 14.55 -23.02
CA LYS A 23 -10.93 15.49 -22.91
C LYS A 23 -9.93 14.86 -21.93
N LYS A 24 -8.70 14.64 -22.38
CA LYS A 24 -7.57 14.28 -21.52
C LYS A 24 -7.44 15.37 -20.47
N ASP A 25 -8.07 15.14 -19.33
CA ASP A 25 -7.94 15.98 -18.16
C ASP A 25 -6.53 15.72 -17.62
N ASN A 26 -5.63 16.61 -18.05
CA ASN A 26 -4.18 16.56 -17.94
C ASN A 26 -3.72 16.86 -16.51
N SER A 27 -4.42 16.32 -15.50
CA SER A 27 -3.99 16.42 -14.11
C SER A 27 -2.73 15.56 -13.98
N GLU A 28 -1.57 16.22 -13.90
CA GLU A 28 -0.22 15.63 -14.03
C GLU A 28 0.14 14.52 -13.01
N ASN A 29 -0.74 14.22 -12.04
CA ASN A 29 -0.42 13.36 -10.89
C ASN A 29 -1.34 12.13 -10.75
N ARG A 30 -1.88 11.59 -11.86
CA ARG A 30 -2.66 10.34 -11.85
C ARG A 30 -2.40 9.49 -13.07
N ILE A 31 -2.65 8.19 -12.93
CA ILE A 31 -2.63 7.21 -14.02
C ILE A 31 -3.95 6.43 -14.03
N LYS A 32 -4.36 5.94 -15.20
CA LYS A 32 -5.52 5.06 -15.31
C LYS A 32 -5.18 3.68 -14.74
N ILE A 33 -6.10 3.10 -14.01
CA ILE A 33 -5.95 1.72 -13.52
C ILE A 33 -6.17 0.77 -14.70
N GLU A 34 -5.24 -0.17 -14.87
CA GLU A 34 -5.41 -1.28 -15.80
C GLU A 34 -6.11 -2.43 -15.06
N TRP A 35 -7.43 -2.50 -15.20
CA TRP A 35 -8.22 -3.58 -14.62
C TRP A 35 -8.03 -4.88 -15.40
N VAL A 36 -7.67 -5.94 -14.71
CA VAL A 36 -7.58 -7.31 -15.27
C VAL A 36 -8.49 -8.24 -14.49
N GLU A 37 -9.14 -9.20 -15.17
CA GLU A 37 -10.09 -10.11 -14.51
C GLU A 37 -9.40 -11.07 -13.52
N ASN A 38 -8.18 -11.50 -13.84
CA ASN A 38 -7.32 -12.31 -12.98
C ASN A 38 -5.86 -11.87 -13.15
N LEU A 39 -5.26 -11.32 -12.09
CA LEU A 39 -3.85 -10.90 -12.11
C LEU A 39 -2.96 -12.10 -11.80
N ASN A 40 -2.27 -12.61 -12.82
CA ASN A 40 -1.30 -13.70 -12.70
C ASN A 40 0.05 -13.21 -12.16
N GLY A 41 0.84 -14.12 -11.58
CA GLY A 41 2.19 -13.86 -11.10
C GLY A 41 2.42 -14.40 -9.70
N ASP A 42 3.69 -14.40 -9.26
CA ASP A 42 4.06 -14.80 -7.91
C ASP A 42 3.66 -13.73 -6.87
N PHE A 43 2.74 -14.10 -5.97
CA PHE A 43 2.31 -13.34 -4.78
C PHE A 43 2.57 -14.14 -3.48
N SER A 44 3.42 -15.17 -3.51
CA SER A 44 3.74 -16.02 -2.34
C SER A 44 4.37 -15.25 -1.17
N PHE A 45 4.82 -14.00 -1.39
CA PHE A 45 5.20 -13.12 -0.28
C PHE A 45 4.07 -12.93 0.73
N SER A 46 2.81 -13.00 0.29
CA SER A 46 1.63 -12.90 1.18
C SER A 46 1.46 -14.07 2.14
N GLU A 47 2.17 -15.18 1.94
CA GLU A 47 2.21 -16.31 2.87
C GLU A 47 3.28 -16.13 3.95
N LYS A 48 4.18 -15.15 3.79
CA LYS A 48 5.18 -14.79 4.80
C LYS A 48 4.56 -13.87 5.84
N TRP A 49 5.09 -13.95 7.05
CA TRP A 49 4.67 -13.10 8.15
C TRP A 49 5.89 -12.65 8.97
N SER A 50 5.71 -11.54 9.66
CA SER A 50 6.61 -10.95 10.64
C SER A 50 5.80 -10.55 11.87
N TYR A 51 6.48 -10.14 12.94
CA TYR A 51 5.81 -9.47 14.06
C TYR A 51 5.74 -7.96 13.80
N GLY A 52 4.93 -7.26 14.60
CA GLY A 52 4.92 -5.79 14.59
C GLY A 52 6.29 -5.19 14.89
N ASP A 53 6.44 -3.92 14.53
CA ASP A 53 7.66 -3.15 14.75
C ASP A 53 8.12 -3.25 16.22
N GLY A 54 9.43 -3.46 16.41
CA GLY A 54 10.03 -3.61 17.74
C GLY A 54 9.93 -5.01 18.33
N ILE A 55 9.26 -5.96 17.68
CA ILE A 55 9.23 -7.36 18.14
C ILE A 55 10.20 -8.19 17.32
N TYR A 56 11.13 -8.84 18.00
CA TYR A 56 12.18 -9.65 17.34
C TYR A 56 12.45 -10.93 18.11
N ARG A 57 13.07 -11.91 17.43
CA ARG A 57 13.55 -13.14 18.07
C ARG A 57 15.02 -12.98 18.45
N ASN A 58 15.35 -13.17 19.72
CA ASN A 58 16.75 -13.15 20.16
C ASN A 58 17.49 -14.46 19.77
N GLN A 59 18.79 -14.51 20.05
CA GLN A 59 19.65 -15.68 19.82
C GLN A 59 19.18 -16.97 20.53
N ASN A 60 18.39 -16.85 21.60
CA ASN A 60 17.84 -17.97 22.35
C ASN A 60 16.50 -18.46 21.81
N GLY A 61 15.99 -17.85 20.73
CA GLY A 61 14.68 -18.16 20.16
C GLY A 61 13.50 -17.50 20.87
N GLU A 62 13.73 -16.66 21.88
CA GLU A 62 12.68 -15.98 22.65
C GLU A 62 12.25 -14.71 21.91
N LEU A 63 10.94 -14.47 21.84
CA LEU A 63 10.41 -13.18 21.36
C LEU A 63 10.72 -12.10 22.37
N ARG A 64 11.21 -10.97 21.87
CA ARG A 64 11.61 -9.79 22.61
C ARG A 64 10.95 -8.55 22.04
N LEU A 65 10.76 -7.59 22.93
CA LEU A 65 10.34 -6.24 22.60
C LEU A 65 11.56 -5.31 22.70
N ASP A 66 11.75 -4.48 21.69
CA ASP A 66 12.73 -3.40 21.70
C ASP A 66 12.31 -2.36 22.74
N SER A 67 13.13 -2.20 23.78
CA SER A 67 12.88 -1.24 24.86
C SER A 67 12.83 0.20 24.37
N GLY A 68 13.47 0.52 23.23
CA GLY A 68 13.39 1.85 22.63
C GLY A 68 12.07 2.16 21.93
N MET A 69 11.20 1.15 21.79
CA MET A 69 9.93 1.25 21.07
C MET A 69 8.70 1.22 21.99
N VAL A 70 8.93 1.23 23.30
CA VAL A 70 7.88 1.27 24.32
C VAL A 70 8.17 2.32 25.38
N PRO A 71 7.14 2.80 26.11
CA PRO A 71 7.34 3.64 27.28
C PRO A 71 8.34 3.04 28.28
N GLU A 72 9.11 3.90 28.95
CA GLU A 72 10.15 3.50 29.90
C GLU A 72 9.63 2.56 31.00
N GLU A 73 8.43 2.82 31.53
CA GLU A 73 7.79 1.97 32.54
C GLU A 73 7.56 0.52 32.05
N ILE A 74 7.22 0.36 30.77
CA ILE A 74 7.05 -0.96 30.15
C ILE A 74 8.41 -1.61 29.95
N ALA A 75 9.39 -0.85 29.44
CA ALA A 75 10.77 -1.31 29.27
C ALA A 75 11.40 -1.80 30.59
N GLU A 76 11.18 -1.09 31.70
CA GLU A 76 11.60 -1.54 33.03
C GLU A 76 10.89 -2.82 33.47
N THR A 77 9.57 -2.88 33.27
CA THR A 77 8.76 -4.04 33.66
C THR A 77 9.22 -5.32 32.94
N ILE A 78 9.52 -5.23 31.64
CA ILE A 78 10.00 -6.38 30.87
C ILE A 78 11.45 -6.75 31.21
N THR A 79 12.33 -5.78 31.45
CA THR A 79 13.75 -6.04 31.74
C THR A 79 13.98 -6.69 33.11
N ARG A 80 13.15 -6.36 34.11
CA ARG A 80 13.16 -7.02 35.43
C ARG A 80 12.82 -8.52 35.36
N LYS A 81 12.22 -8.99 34.25
CA LYS A 81 11.89 -10.40 34.02
C LYS A 81 13.03 -11.18 33.38
N TYR A 82 14.20 -10.56 33.17
CA TYR A 82 15.38 -11.22 32.60
C TYR A 82 16.35 -11.66 33.70
N ASN A 83 16.95 -12.82 33.51
CA ASN A 83 18.05 -13.30 34.33
C ASN A 83 19.40 -12.76 33.88
N GLU A 84 20.45 -13.05 34.64
CA GLU A 84 21.83 -12.64 34.35
C GLU A 84 22.36 -13.12 32.99
N LYS A 85 21.77 -14.17 32.42
CA LYS A 85 22.09 -14.69 31.07
C LYS A 85 21.23 -14.05 29.98
N ASN A 86 20.53 -12.96 30.30
CA ASN A 86 19.58 -12.27 29.44
C ASN A 86 18.48 -13.21 28.90
N ARG A 87 17.99 -14.15 29.70
CA ARG A 87 16.83 -15.01 29.39
C ARG A 87 15.64 -14.64 30.24
N ILE A 88 14.43 -14.82 29.73
CA ILE A 88 13.21 -14.60 30.52
C ILE A 88 13.15 -15.66 31.63
N TYR A 89 12.90 -15.26 32.88
CA TYR A 89 12.68 -16.22 33.96
C TYR A 89 11.47 -17.11 33.63
N LYS A 90 11.60 -18.43 33.89
CA LYS A 90 10.56 -19.41 33.53
C LYS A 90 9.20 -19.12 34.19
N ASP A 91 9.22 -18.68 35.43
CA ASP A 91 8.03 -18.29 36.22
C ASP A 91 7.41 -16.98 35.74
N SER A 92 8.16 -16.16 35.00
CA SER A 92 7.74 -14.85 34.48
C SER A 92 7.26 -14.89 33.03
N LEU A 93 7.39 -16.03 32.32
CA LEU A 93 7.04 -16.16 30.90
C LEU A 93 5.60 -15.77 30.59
N THR A 94 4.64 -16.25 31.39
CA THR A 94 3.21 -15.98 31.16
C THR A 94 2.89 -14.50 31.31
N GLU A 95 3.48 -13.82 32.29
CA GLU A 95 3.25 -12.39 32.49
C GLU A 95 3.96 -11.56 31.42
N TYR A 96 5.17 -11.96 31.02
CA TYR A 96 5.92 -11.34 29.94
C TYR A 96 5.14 -11.35 28.62
N TYR A 97 4.59 -12.50 28.23
CA TYR A 97 3.83 -12.64 26.97
C TYR A 97 2.40 -12.07 27.02
N LYS A 98 1.96 -11.51 28.16
CA LYS A 98 0.78 -10.62 28.18
C LYS A 98 1.11 -9.21 27.72
N ILE A 99 2.39 -8.82 27.76
CA ILE A 99 2.86 -7.48 27.40
C ILE A 99 3.32 -7.44 25.94
N VAL A 100 4.01 -8.49 25.50
CA VAL A 100 4.52 -8.59 24.12
C VAL A 100 3.42 -9.05 23.18
N ASP A 101 3.09 -8.23 22.18
CA ASP A 101 2.19 -8.64 21.10
C ASP A 101 2.86 -9.75 20.26
N THR A 102 2.23 -10.93 20.23
CA THR A 102 2.71 -12.09 19.48
C THR A 102 1.94 -12.29 18.18
N THR A 103 1.15 -11.31 17.75
CA THR A 103 0.34 -11.41 16.54
C THR A 103 1.24 -11.47 15.30
N HIS A 104 0.99 -12.47 14.45
CA HIS A 104 1.64 -12.56 13.14
C HIS A 104 0.95 -11.62 12.17
N ILE A 105 1.75 -10.76 11.54
CA ILE A 105 1.29 -9.83 10.50
C ILE A 105 1.81 -10.37 9.17
N PHE A 106 0.90 -10.75 8.29
CA PHE A 106 1.28 -11.22 6.96
C PHE A 106 1.83 -10.07 6.11
N HIS A 107 2.82 -10.37 5.28
CA HIS A 107 3.38 -9.38 4.36
C HIS A 107 2.33 -9.04 3.30
N SER A 108 2.16 -7.76 3.00
CA SER A 108 1.17 -7.30 2.02
C SER A 108 1.79 -6.49 0.88
N ILE A 109 3.11 -6.30 0.89
CA ILE A 109 3.86 -5.73 -0.23
C ILE A 109 5.22 -6.43 -0.41
N LYS A 110 5.65 -6.54 -1.67
CA LYS A 110 7.02 -6.86 -2.05
C LYS A 110 7.45 -5.87 -3.12
N SER A 111 8.45 -5.04 -2.82
CA SER A 111 8.79 -3.92 -3.69
C SER A 111 10.28 -3.57 -3.70
N VAL A 112 10.67 -2.78 -4.69
CA VAL A 112 11.98 -2.16 -4.81
C VAL A 112 11.77 -0.67 -5.02
N ALA A 113 12.39 0.13 -4.15
CA ALA A 113 12.34 1.57 -4.18
C ALA A 113 13.72 2.15 -4.52
N ASN A 114 13.73 3.15 -5.40
CA ASN A 114 14.86 4.04 -5.61
C ASN A 114 14.42 5.42 -5.15
N VAL A 115 14.52 5.64 -3.84
CA VAL A 115 14.05 6.83 -3.12
C VAL A 115 15.15 7.36 -2.20
N TYR A 116 14.92 8.48 -1.53
CA TYR A 116 15.83 8.97 -0.50
C TYR A 116 15.69 8.13 0.76
N GLU A 117 16.82 7.90 1.46
CA GLU A 117 16.89 7.18 2.74
C GLU A 117 16.18 5.83 2.65
N ASN A 118 16.89 4.89 2.02
CA ASN A 118 16.43 3.57 1.57
C ASN A 118 15.39 2.93 2.48
N THR A 119 14.38 2.32 1.86
CA THR A 119 13.29 1.69 2.59
C THR A 119 13.03 0.27 2.09
N VAL A 120 12.80 -0.62 3.04
CA VAL A 120 12.27 -1.97 2.80
C VAL A 120 11.02 -2.06 3.65
N TYR A 121 9.88 -2.28 3.00
CA TYR A 121 8.60 -2.50 3.65
C TYR A 121 8.08 -3.85 3.22
N ASP A 122 7.55 -4.57 4.20
CA ASP A 122 6.85 -5.82 4.02
C ASP A 122 5.33 -5.64 4.15
N HIS A 123 4.88 -4.49 4.68
CA HIS A 123 3.48 -4.20 4.97
C HIS A 123 2.97 -2.94 4.27
N PHE A 124 1.74 -3.04 3.81
CA PHE A 124 0.95 -2.03 3.12
C PHE A 124 -0.53 -2.21 3.50
N GLU A 125 -1.14 -1.17 4.04
CA GLU A 125 -2.56 -1.18 4.43
C GLU A 125 -3.40 -0.42 3.42
N PHE A 126 -4.63 -0.87 3.17
CA PHE A 126 -5.65 -0.08 2.48
C PHE A 126 -6.86 0.14 3.37
N LYS A 127 -7.37 1.36 3.38
CA LYS A 127 -8.57 1.80 4.10
C LYS A 127 -9.54 2.44 3.13
N LYS A 128 -10.80 2.01 3.19
CA LYS A 128 -11.91 2.63 2.47
C LYS A 128 -12.47 3.79 3.29
N MET A 129 -12.32 4.99 2.75
CA MET A 129 -12.81 6.22 3.35
C MET A 129 -14.32 6.38 3.15
N LYS A 130 -14.97 7.17 4.01
CA LYS A 130 -16.42 7.49 3.92
C LYS A 130 -16.88 8.05 2.57
N ASN A 131 -16.01 8.77 1.86
CA ASN A 131 -16.29 9.31 0.52
C ASN A 131 -16.13 8.27 -0.62
N GLY A 132 -15.88 7.01 -0.28
CA GLY A 132 -15.68 5.91 -1.24
C GLY A 132 -14.26 5.80 -1.80
N GLU A 133 -13.35 6.73 -1.47
CA GLU A 133 -11.94 6.61 -1.84
C GLU A 133 -11.27 5.47 -1.08
N ILE A 134 -10.36 4.75 -1.74
CA ILE A 134 -9.51 3.75 -1.09
C ILE A 134 -8.11 4.34 -1.02
N LYS A 135 -7.59 4.50 0.20
CA LYS A 135 -6.25 5.01 0.46
C LYS A 135 -5.41 3.90 1.04
N GLY A 136 -4.16 3.82 0.66
CA GLY A 136 -3.24 2.91 1.30
C GLY A 136 -1.82 3.44 1.36
N GLU A 137 -1.05 2.87 2.26
CA GLU A 137 0.31 3.32 2.54
C GLU A 137 1.20 2.18 3.02
N THR A 138 2.51 2.31 2.80
CA THR A 138 3.50 1.46 3.45
C THR A 138 3.55 1.75 4.94
N ILE A 139 3.41 0.71 5.75
CA ILE A 139 3.40 0.75 7.21
C ILE A 139 4.49 -0.16 7.79
N ASN A 140 4.68 -0.11 9.12
CA ASN A 140 5.58 -0.99 9.88
C ASN A 140 7.03 -0.99 9.39
N ASN A 141 7.70 0.14 9.64
CA ASN A 141 9.15 0.26 9.63
C ASN A 141 9.50 1.58 10.30
N VAL A 142 9.75 1.57 11.61
CA VAL A 142 10.14 2.78 12.37
C VAL A 142 11.41 3.47 11.85
N SER A 143 12.24 2.76 11.07
CA SER A 143 13.42 3.32 10.40
C SER A 143 13.17 3.75 8.95
N GLY A 144 11.93 3.64 8.46
CA GLY A 144 11.55 4.04 7.12
C GLY A 144 11.32 5.56 7.04
N TYR A 145 12.08 6.24 6.19
CA TYR A 145 11.98 7.70 6.02
C TYR A 145 11.21 8.11 4.77
N SER A 146 10.87 7.15 3.91
CA SER A 146 10.21 7.34 2.62
C SER A 146 9.03 6.40 2.48
N HIS A 147 7.80 6.89 2.64
CA HIS A 147 6.58 6.08 2.60
C HIS A 147 5.89 6.21 1.24
N LEU A 148 5.47 5.07 0.67
CA LEU A 148 4.62 5.07 -0.52
C LEU A 148 3.17 5.20 -0.08
N HIS A 149 2.46 6.14 -0.69
CA HIS A 149 1.01 6.24 -0.58
C HIS A 149 0.37 6.02 -1.94
N ILE A 150 -0.78 5.34 -1.92
CA ILE A 150 -1.63 5.09 -3.09
C ILE A 150 -3.05 5.53 -2.74
N LYS A 151 -3.72 6.18 -3.68
CA LYS A 151 -5.17 6.46 -3.61
C LYS A 151 -5.84 5.99 -4.89
N LEU A 152 -6.90 5.20 -4.74
CA LEU A 152 -7.73 4.69 -5.82
C LEU A 152 -9.08 5.42 -5.80
N LYS A 153 -9.43 6.04 -6.92
CA LYS A 153 -10.70 6.77 -7.08
C LYS A 153 -11.11 6.83 -8.55
N ASN A 154 -12.36 6.46 -8.85
CA ASN A 154 -12.98 6.61 -10.17
C ASN A 154 -12.11 6.07 -11.32
N ASP A 155 -11.60 4.83 -11.22
CA ASP A 155 -10.68 4.20 -12.18
C ASP A 155 -9.30 4.85 -12.34
N TYR A 156 -8.95 5.79 -11.46
CA TYR A 156 -7.64 6.41 -11.41
C TYR A 156 -6.87 6.03 -10.16
N CYS A 157 -5.57 5.85 -10.34
CA CYS A 157 -4.60 5.70 -9.27
C CYS A 157 -3.79 7.00 -9.15
N TYR A 158 -3.68 7.48 -7.92
CA TYR A 158 -2.79 8.55 -7.50
C TYR A 158 -1.73 7.92 -6.60
N ALA A 159 -0.49 8.35 -6.73
CA ALA A 159 0.58 7.89 -5.85
C ALA A 159 1.51 9.05 -5.49
N TRP A 160 2.10 8.98 -4.32
CA TRP A 160 3.16 9.90 -3.91
C TRP A 160 4.08 9.20 -2.92
N ASN A 161 5.32 9.68 -2.86
CA ASN A 161 6.27 9.34 -1.83
C ASN A 161 6.31 10.47 -0.79
N ASP A 162 6.00 10.16 0.46
CA ASP A 162 6.18 11.06 1.60
C ASP A 162 7.55 10.80 2.24
N TYR A 163 8.46 11.76 2.13
CA TYR A 163 9.83 11.68 2.58
C TYR A 163 10.07 12.61 3.77
N LYS A 164 10.46 12.03 4.90
CA LYS A 164 10.80 12.71 6.14
C LYS A 164 12.30 12.56 6.40
N SER A 165 13.07 13.54 5.94
CA SER A 165 14.53 13.53 6.02
C SER A 165 15.03 13.50 7.47
N ILE A 166 15.99 12.63 7.77
CA ILE A 166 16.81 12.72 9.00
C ILE A 166 17.96 13.73 8.90
N PHE A 167 18.25 14.21 7.70
CA PHE A 167 19.16 15.33 7.48
C PHE A 167 18.39 16.65 7.40
N ASP A 168 19.11 17.77 7.29
CA ASP A 168 18.56 19.12 7.16
C ASP A 168 17.97 19.41 5.76
N LYS A 169 17.18 18.48 5.22
CA LYS A 169 16.41 18.66 3.99
C LYS A 169 14.94 18.90 4.26
N GLY A 170 14.43 18.60 5.46
CA GLY A 170 13.01 18.73 5.80
C GLY A 170 12.11 17.67 5.14
N ASN A 171 10.80 17.91 5.16
CA ASN A 171 9.79 16.98 4.66
C ASN A 171 9.39 17.29 3.21
N HIS A 172 9.26 16.26 2.38
CA HIS A 172 8.94 16.39 0.96
C HIS A 172 7.87 15.41 0.51
N ILE A 173 7.01 15.87 -0.38
CA ILE A 173 6.07 15.01 -1.10
C ILE A 173 6.50 14.96 -2.57
N PHE A 174 6.90 13.78 -3.04
CA PHE A 174 7.20 13.55 -4.44
C PHE A 174 5.99 12.92 -5.14
N ASN A 175 5.27 13.74 -5.91
CA ASN A 175 4.07 13.29 -6.63
C ASN A 175 4.42 12.36 -7.80
N LEU A 176 3.48 11.47 -8.14
CA LEU A 176 3.53 10.62 -9.33
C LEU A 176 3.77 11.47 -10.58
N LYS A 177 4.79 11.10 -11.36
CA LYS A 177 5.10 11.69 -12.66
C LYS A 177 4.59 10.80 -13.80
N SER A 178 4.77 9.50 -13.68
CA SER A 178 4.35 8.50 -14.68
C SER A 178 4.42 7.11 -14.08
N GLY A 179 3.79 6.14 -14.72
CA GLY A 179 3.83 4.75 -14.28
C GLY A 179 2.67 3.93 -14.79
N LYS A 180 2.51 2.74 -14.21
CA LYS A 180 1.40 1.82 -14.46
C LYS A 180 1.00 1.11 -13.17
N ILE A 181 -0.26 0.71 -13.10
CA ILE A 181 -0.77 -0.19 -12.07
C ILE A 181 -1.81 -1.12 -12.70
N LEU A 182 -1.62 -2.41 -12.49
CA LEU A 182 -2.59 -3.44 -12.81
C LEU A 182 -3.27 -3.88 -11.52
N ILE A 183 -4.60 -3.96 -11.51
CA ILE A 183 -5.38 -4.42 -10.36
C ILE A 183 -6.30 -5.56 -10.77
N ASP A 184 -6.29 -6.62 -9.96
CA ASP A 184 -7.23 -7.73 -10.07
C ASP A 184 -8.65 -7.27 -9.74
N LYS A 185 -9.51 -7.19 -10.76
CA LYS A 185 -10.86 -6.68 -10.65
C LYS A 185 -11.78 -7.60 -9.85
N SER A 186 -11.58 -8.91 -9.93
CA SER A 186 -12.40 -9.90 -9.24
C SER A 186 -12.16 -9.83 -7.73
N LEU A 187 -10.88 -9.81 -7.31
CA LEU A 187 -10.50 -9.68 -5.92
C LEU A 187 -10.81 -8.29 -5.35
N PHE A 188 -10.67 -7.24 -6.16
CA PHE A 188 -10.99 -5.88 -5.73
C PHE A 188 -12.46 -5.73 -5.34
N LYS A 189 -13.38 -6.35 -6.08
CA LYS A 189 -14.81 -6.39 -5.73
C LYS A 189 -15.08 -7.10 -4.39
N ASN A 190 -14.21 -8.01 -4.00
CA ASN A 190 -14.27 -8.75 -2.74
C ASN A 190 -13.47 -8.07 -1.61
N GLY A 191 -13.04 -6.83 -1.79
CA GLY A 191 -12.33 -6.07 -0.76
C GLY A 191 -10.84 -6.38 -0.68
N ILE A 192 -10.21 -6.93 -1.72
CA ILE A 192 -8.76 -7.21 -1.74
C ILE A 192 -8.09 -6.43 -2.87
N VAL A 193 -7.08 -5.62 -2.54
CA VAL A 193 -6.17 -5.04 -3.53
C VAL A 193 -5.06 -6.04 -3.82
N LYS A 194 -5.20 -6.79 -4.91
CA LYS A 194 -4.10 -7.54 -5.54
C LYS A 194 -3.61 -6.77 -6.76
N ALA A 195 -2.39 -6.24 -6.69
CA ALA A 195 -1.89 -5.32 -7.70
C ALA A 195 -0.41 -5.53 -8.04
N GLU A 196 -0.03 -5.15 -9.26
CA GLU A 196 1.35 -4.96 -9.70
C GLU A 196 1.53 -3.52 -10.18
N PHE A 197 2.59 -2.85 -9.73
CA PHE A 197 2.80 -1.43 -10.00
C PHE A 197 4.25 -1.09 -10.35
N ASP A 198 4.42 -0.03 -11.13
CA ASP A 198 5.71 0.59 -11.43
C ASP A 198 5.51 2.10 -11.59
N PHE A 199 6.02 2.86 -10.62
CA PHE A 199 5.84 4.30 -10.50
C PHE A 199 7.16 5.05 -10.62
N ASN A 200 7.09 6.20 -11.26
CA ASN A 200 8.14 7.20 -11.30
C ASN A 200 7.61 8.50 -10.67
N PHE A 201 8.41 9.13 -9.81
CA PHE A 201 8.01 10.34 -9.09
C PHE A 201 8.79 11.56 -9.58
N LYS A 202 8.18 12.74 -9.44
CA LYS A 202 8.80 14.02 -9.76
C LYS A 202 9.77 14.40 -8.63
N ASN A 203 11.07 14.25 -8.86
CA ASN A 203 12.09 14.69 -7.91
C ASN A 203 12.23 16.22 -7.93
N THR A 204 11.76 16.87 -6.87
CA THR A 204 11.84 18.33 -6.69
C THR A 204 13.16 18.78 -6.06
N LEU A 205 13.91 17.89 -5.41
CA LEU A 205 15.19 18.17 -4.79
C LEU A 205 16.35 18.11 -5.78
N GLU A 206 16.44 17.01 -6.54
CA GLU A 206 17.52 16.76 -7.50
C GLU A 206 16.95 16.32 -8.85
N LYS A 207 16.74 17.30 -9.75
CA LYS A 207 16.06 17.08 -11.05
C LYS A 207 16.66 15.96 -11.92
N LYS A 208 17.95 15.64 -11.74
CA LYS A 208 18.65 14.58 -12.49
C LYS A 208 18.50 13.19 -11.87
N LYS A 209 18.22 13.09 -10.56
CA LYS A 209 18.03 11.82 -9.86
C LYS A 209 16.60 11.34 -10.07
N LYS A 210 16.45 10.19 -10.73
CA LYS A 210 15.15 9.53 -10.89
C LYS A 210 14.72 8.94 -9.55
N LEU A 211 13.45 9.15 -9.19
CA LEU A 211 12.81 8.47 -8.07
C LEU A 211 11.79 7.49 -8.64
N SER A 212 11.81 6.24 -8.15
CA SER A 212 10.90 5.21 -8.65
C SER A 212 10.56 4.20 -7.56
N TRP A 213 9.40 3.56 -7.69
CA TRP A 213 8.98 2.49 -6.80
C TRP A 213 8.15 1.50 -7.61
N LYS A 214 8.54 0.23 -7.57
CA LYS A 214 7.84 -0.85 -8.27
C LYS A 214 7.69 -2.06 -7.38
N GLY A 215 6.63 -2.83 -7.58
CA GLY A 215 6.37 -3.99 -6.74
C GLY A 215 5.02 -4.61 -6.95
N LYS A 216 4.66 -5.47 -5.99
CA LYS A 216 3.39 -6.18 -5.92
C LYS A 216 2.77 -5.97 -4.56
N ILE A 217 1.45 -5.91 -4.53
CA ILE A 217 0.63 -5.70 -3.34
C ILE A 217 -0.41 -6.81 -3.27
N TYR A 218 -0.62 -7.33 -2.07
CA TYR A 218 -1.75 -8.19 -1.73
C TYR A 218 -2.26 -7.75 -0.35
N SER A 219 -3.34 -6.97 -0.31
CA SER A 219 -3.80 -6.35 0.94
C SER A 219 -5.32 -6.29 0.99
N GLN A 220 -5.90 -6.60 2.16
CA GLN A 220 -7.33 -6.42 2.42
C GLN A 220 -7.63 -4.91 2.53
N ILE A 221 -8.79 -4.50 2.03
CA ILE A 221 -9.33 -3.16 2.22
C ILE A 221 -10.11 -3.18 3.54
N GLU A 222 -9.58 -2.48 4.53
CA GLU A 222 -10.26 -2.24 5.79
C GLU A 222 -11.34 -1.17 5.62
N THR A 223 -12.43 -1.30 6.38
CA THR A 223 -13.48 -0.28 6.47
C THR A 223 -13.28 0.56 7.72
N GLU A 224 -13.37 1.89 7.57
CA GLU A 224 -13.43 2.84 8.68
C GLU A 224 -14.72 2.68 9.51
#